data_AF-E4YTG8-F1
#
_entry.id   AF-E4YTG8-F1
#
_cell.length_a   1.000
_cell.length_b   1.000
_cell.length_c   1.000
_cell.angle_alpha   90.00
_cell.angle_beta   90.00
_cell.angle_gamma   90.00
#
_symmetry.space_group_name_H-M   'P 1'
#
loop_
_entity.id
_entity.type
_entity.pdbx_description
1 polymer ?
#
loop_
_entity_poly.entity_id
_entity_poly.type
_entity_poly.pdbx_seq_one_letter_code
_entity_poly.pdbx_strand_id
1 'polypeptide(L)'
;KYNKFHPALDRCEDITHLTFLNESSTLHTLRQRLGGKLIHTFCGNQLITINPRHSLAAYSDKVISMFRGCRREELPPHIYATAQSAFRRMLKANQNQAICPIGISGAGKSIMVEHTLNYLLTVSNTSIKKDVVNAAWMALESVSCVESPQGRASSKDVKLFHLDYGKSGSLVSIDVQSALLDRQHVTASSTDQSNFLALHILAEGAKAELRKDLFMNDKTKSAENRFLPPTKSQNEPSYWIRRLEKFNLALKTLDAEANQIRYIFCLLAAILHLGCAGSEKTPDGKRFQYSDPESAQRAAGVLGIPQEILQKYIFEQTVPGRPAKNVNLGQAAIDAFAQGLYCEVYQMIYSIVNAALKGRESGVHTITIVDIPGYQLGKNQSLSSLLFNYTNDRIMQVHDEKLFQDVQKRYEQENELQI
;
A
#
# COMPACT_ATOMS: atom_id res chain seq x y z
N LYS A 1 -6.19 -0.31 -45.50
CA LYS A 1 -5.89 -1.76 -45.62
C LYS A 1 -5.01 -2.19 -44.41
N TYR A 2 -5.56 -2.36 -43.21
CA TYR A 2 -4.73 -2.64 -42.01
C TYR A 2 -5.40 -3.58 -40.99
N ASN A 3 -6.09 -4.63 -41.44
CA ASN A 3 -6.57 -5.70 -40.57
C ASN A 3 -6.06 -7.04 -41.12
N LYS A 4 -4.74 -7.27 -41.03
CA LYS A 4 -4.19 -8.61 -41.23
C LYS A 4 -4.20 -9.31 -39.87
N PHE A 5 -5.27 -10.05 -39.61
CA PHE A 5 -5.39 -10.94 -38.44
C PHE A 5 -4.99 -12.35 -38.89
N HIS A 6 -4.21 -13.06 -38.07
CA HIS A 6 -3.88 -14.47 -38.29
C HIS A 6 -4.64 -15.32 -37.26
N PRO A 7 -5.73 -16.03 -37.63
CA PRO A 7 -6.62 -16.72 -36.68
C PRO A 7 -5.94 -17.80 -35.83
N ALA A 8 -4.80 -18.34 -36.28
CA ALA A 8 -4.08 -19.39 -35.55
C ALA A 8 -3.34 -18.90 -34.28
N LEU A 9 -3.27 -17.59 -34.04
CA LEU A 9 -2.60 -17.00 -32.86
C LEU A 9 -3.60 -16.41 -31.85
N ASP A 10 -4.89 -16.77 -31.98
CA ASP A 10 -5.92 -16.41 -31.02
C ASP A 10 -5.54 -16.88 -29.61
N ARG A 11 -5.59 -15.96 -28.64
CA ARG A 11 -5.19 -16.17 -27.24
C ARG A 11 -3.72 -16.58 -27.00
N CYS A 12 -2.81 -16.21 -27.89
CA CYS A 12 -1.37 -16.45 -27.70
C CYS A 12 -0.89 -16.11 -26.27
N GLU A 13 -0.04 -16.96 -25.69
CA GLU A 13 0.47 -16.81 -24.33
C GLU A 13 1.53 -15.71 -24.20
N ASP A 14 2.31 -15.49 -25.26
CA ASP A 14 3.31 -14.44 -25.35
C ASP A 14 3.06 -13.55 -26.58
N ILE A 15 2.87 -12.26 -26.32
CA ILE A 15 2.57 -11.26 -27.35
C ILE A 15 3.73 -11.13 -28.34
N THR A 16 4.97 -11.43 -27.95
CA THR A 16 6.13 -11.36 -28.87
C THR A 16 6.08 -12.40 -29.99
N HIS A 17 5.23 -13.44 -29.87
CA HIS A 17 5.04 -14.45 -30.90
C HIS A 17 3.97 -14.07 -31.94
N LEU A 18 3.31 -12.91 -31.80
CA LEU A 18 2.36 -12.43 -32.79
C LEU A 18 3.07 -12.11 -34.12
N THR A 19 2.51 -12.57 -35.24
CA THR A 19 3.02 -12.26 -36.58
C THR A 19 3.06 -10.76 -36.87
N PHE A 20 2.09 -10.02 -36.34
CA PHE A 20 2.01 -8.57 -36.47
C PHE A 20 2.02 -7.93 -35.08
N LEU A 21 3.15 -7.34 -34.70
CA LEU A 21 3.30 -6.58 -33.45
C LEU A 21 2.75 -5.17 -33.64
N ASN A 22 1.42 -5.04 -33.56
CA ASN A 22 0.73 -3.76 -33.56
C ASN A 22 -0.28 -3.70 -32.41
N GLU A 23 -0.73 -2.49 -32.10
CA GLU A 23 -1.67 -2.22 -31.00
C GLU A 23 -2.98 -3.00 -31.16
N SER A 24 -3.52 -3.07 -32.38
CA SER A 24 -4.79 -3.77 -32.65
C SER A 24 -4.69 -5.28 -32.41
N SER A 25 -3.63 -5.92 -32.85
CA SER A 25 -3.36 -7.35 -32.63
C SER A 25 -3.12 -7.67 -31.15
N THR A 26 -2.40 -6.79 -30.45
CA THR A 26 -2.15 -6.91 -29.01
C THR A 26 -3.45 -6.77 -28.21
N LEU A 27 -4.23 -5.72 -28.48
CA LEU A 27 -5.51 -5.46 -27.83
C LEU A 27 -6.52 -6.59 -28.08
N HIS A 28 -6.58 -7.11 -29.31
CA HIS A 28 -7.43 -8.24 -29.65
C HIS A 28 -7.09 -9.48 -28.81
N THR A 29 -5.80 -9.84 -28.75
CA THR A 29 -5.30 -10.99 -27.98
C THR A 29 -5.63 -10.84 -26.50
N LEU A 30 -5.31 -9.68 -25.90
CA LEU A 30 -5.59 -9.38 -24.50
C LEU A 30 -7.09 -9.46 -24.19
N ARG A 31 -7.95 -8.91 -25.07
CA ARG A 31 -9.41 -8.96 -24.91
C ARG A 31 -9.95 -10.39 -24.98
N GLN A 32 -9.46 -11.20 -25.91
CA GLN A 32 -9.88 -12.61 -26.01
C GLN A 32 -9.44 -13.41 -24.78
N ARG A 33 -8.20 -13.21 -24.30
CA ARG A 33 -7.68 -13.88 -23.10
C ARG A 33 -8.48 -13.50 -21.86
N LEU A 34 -8.77 -12.21 -21.69
CA LEU A 34 -9.64 -11.72 -20.61
C LEU A 34 -11.04 -12.34 -20.68
N GLY A 35 -11.63 -12.44 -21.89
CA GLY A 35 -12.91 -13.14 -22.10
C GLY A 35 -12.86 -14.62 -21.71
N GLY A 36 -11.70 -15.27 -21.84
CA GLY A 36 -11.41 -16.61 -21.35
C GLY A 36 -10.99 -16.69 -19.88
N LYS A 37 -11.08 -15.60 -19.11
CA LYS A 37 -10.61 -15.48 -17.71
C LYS A 37 -9.10 -15.70 -17.52
N LEU A 38 -8.31 -15.57 -18.58
CA LEU A 38 -6.85 -15.60 -18.56
C LEU A 38 -6.32 -14.18 -18.39
N ILE A 39 -6.08 -13.77 -17.15
CA ILE A 39 -5.72 -12.38 -16.82
C ILE A 39 -4.24 -12.05 -17.05
N HIS A 40 -3.39 -13.06 -17.15
CA HIS A 40 -1.95 -12.94 -17.32
C HIS A 40 -1.55 -13.27 -18.75
N THR A 41 -0.65 -12.49 -19.33
CA THR A 41 -0.09 -12.70 -20.67
C THR A 41 1.37 -12.29 -20.67
N PHE A 42 2.26 -13.10 -21.25
CA PHE A 42 3.67 -12.70 -21.40
C PHE A 42 3.83 -11.65 -22.49
N CYS A 43 4.87 -10.83 -22.32
CA CYS A 43 5.37 -9.90 -23.32
C CYS A 43 6.89 -9.98 -23.27
N GLY A 44 7.45 -11.02 -23.90
CA GLY A 44 8.86 -11.37 -23.74
C GLY A 44 9.16 -11.55 -22.26
N ASN A 45 10.19 -10.88 -21.72
CA ASN A 45 10.55 -11.01 -20.30
C ASN A 45 9.54 -10.43 -19.30
N GLN A 46 8.58 -9.63 -19.76
CA GLN A 46 7.59 -8.96 -18.91
C GLN A 46 6.29 -9.79 -18.80
N LEU A 47 5.45 -9.37 -17.86
CA LEU A 47 4.12 -9.95 -17.66
C LEU A 47 3.07 -8.84 -17.65
N ILE A 48 2.13 -8.91 -18.59
CA ILE A 48 0.94 -8.06 -18.61
C ILE A 48 -0.16 -8.75 -17.79
N THR A 49 -0.71 -8.01 -16.82
CA THR A 49 -1.83 -8.48 -16.01
C THR A 49 -2.98 -7.51 -16.09
N ILE A 50 -4.19 -8.01 -16.39
CA ILE A 50 -5.42 -7.20 -16.39
C ILE A 50 -6.22 -7.54 -15.13
N ASN A 51 -6.45 -6.54 -14.28
CA ASN A 51 -7.22 -6.75 -13.05
C ASN A 51 -8.69 -7.11 -13.36
N PRO A 52 -9.16 -8.31 -12.99
CA PRO A 52 -10.54 -8.74 -13.23
C PRO A 52 -11.56 -8.03 -12.32
N ARG A 53 -11.10 -7.30 -11.28
CA ARG A 53 -11.92 -6.64 -10.23
C ARG A 53 -12.80 -7.60 -9.41
N HIS A 54 -12.52 -8.90 -9.47
CA HIS A 54 -13.15 -9.93 -8.64
C HIS A 54 -12.12 -11.01 -8.30
N SER A 55 -12.39 -11.80 -7.26
CA SER A 55 -11.51 -12.88 -6.84
C SER A 55 -11.47 -14.00 -7.87
N LEU A 56 -10.28 -14.52 -8.17
CA LEU A 56 -10.07 -15.67 -9.04
C LEU A 56 -9.50 -16.84 -8.24
N ALA A 57 -9.89 -18.07 -8.59
CA ALA A 57 -9.35 -19.30 -8.00
C ALA A 57 -7.91 -19.64 -8.46
N ALA A 58 -7.24 -18.72 -9.17
CA ALA A 58 -5.91 -18.92 -9.76
C ALA A 58 -4.77 -18.93 -8.72
N TYR A 59 -5.01 -18.46 -7.49
CA TYR A 59 -3.97 -18.20 -6.50
C TYR A 59 -4.01 -19.17 -5.30
N SER A 60 -4.11 -20.47 -5.58
CA SER A 60 -4.12 -21.50 -4.53
C SER A 60 -2.73 -22.11 -4.30
N ASP A 61 -2.52 -22.70 -3.12
CA ASP A 61 -1.26 -23.40 -2.79
C ASP A 61 -0.96 -24.56 -3.75
N LYS A 62 -2.01 -25.19 -4.31
CA LYS A 62 -1.87 -26.19 -5.38
C LYS A 62 -1.23 -25.58 -6.62
N VAL A 63 -1.67 -24.40 -7.03
CA VAL A 63 -1.09 -23.69 -8.18
C VAL A 63 0.36 -23.30 -7.87
N ILE A 64 0.65 -22.77 -6.67
CA ILE A 64 2.05 -22.47 -6.26
C ILE A 64 2.96 -23.69 -6.46
N SER A 65 2.51 -24.88 -6.02
CA SER A 65 3.27 -26.12 -6.15
C SER A 65 3.60 -26.51 -7.60
N MET A 66 2.69 -26.23 -8.55
CA MET A 66 2.89 -26.54 -9.97
C MET A 66 3.97 -25.67 -10.63
N PHE A 67 4.19 -24.46 -10.14
CA PHE A 67 5.20 -23.55 -10.68
C PHE A 67 6.59 -23.78 -10.05
N ARG A 68 6.66 -24.49 -8.92
CA ARG A 68 7.90 -24.68 -8.16
C ARG A 68 8.91 -25.50 -8.97
N GLY A 69 10.09 -24.93 -9.19
CA GLY A 69 11.22 -25.64 -9.81
C GLY A 69 11.18 -25.74 -11.34
N CYS A 70 10.10 -25.31 -11.98
CA CYS A 70 9.95 -25.32 -13.43
C CYS A 70 10.83 -24.27 -14.12
N ARG A 71 11.14 -24.49 -15.41
CA ARG A 71 11.79 -23.49 -16.26
C ARG A 71 10.74 -22.55 -16.85
N ARG A 72 11.15 -21.35 -17.26
CA ARG A 72 10.20 -20.33 -17.73
C ARG A 72 9.44 -20.80 -18.97
N GLU A 73 10.12 -21.50 -19.86
CA GLU A 73 9.61 -21.98 -21.15
C GLU A 73 8.52 -23.06 -20.99
N GLU A 74 8.46 -23.69 -19.82
CA GLU A 74 7.49 -24.74 -19.47
C GLU A 74 6.28 -24.17 -18.71
N LEU A 75 6.31 -22.88 -18.35
CA LEU A 75 5.32 -22.27 -17.47
C LEU A 75 4.33 -21.41 -18.26
N PRO A 76 3.02 -21.54 -18.00
CA PRO A 76 2.05 -20.64 -18.60
C PRO A 76 2.16 -19.22 -17.99
N PRO A 77 1.63 -18.19 -18.66
CA PRO A 77 1.61 -16.82 -18.14
C PRO A 77 0.98 -16.73 -16.76
N HIS A 78 1.78 -16.36 -15.76
CA HIS A 78 1.33 -16.16 -14.39
C HIS A 78 2.33 -15.34 -13.58
N ILE A 79 1.87 -14.63 -12.55
CA ILE A 79 2.78 -13.89 -11.64
C ILE A 79 3.79 -14.81 -10.94
N TYR A 80 3.40 -16.06 -10.68
CA TYR A 80 4.27 -17.09 -10.12
C TYR A 80 5.39 -17.51 -11.08
N ALA A 81 5.17 -17.47 -12.40
CA ALA A 81 6.23 -17.72 -13.36
C ALA A 81 7.31 -16.63 -13.30
N THR A 82 6.89 -15.36 -13.16
CA THR A 82 7.80 -14.22 -12.97
C THR A 82 8.59 -14.36 -11.66
N ALA A 83 7.90 -14.66 -10.56
CA ALA A 83 8.52 -14.85 -9.25
C ALA A 83 9.52 -16.02 -9.25
N GLN A 84 9.15 -17.16 -9.83
CA GLN A 84 10.02 -18.33 -9.99
C GLN A 84 11.25 -18.03 -10.85
N SER A 85 11.06 -17.29 -11.94
CA SER A 85 12.16 -16.89 -12.82
C SER A 85 13.14 -15.97 -12.09
N ALA A 86 12.64 -15.01 -11.30
CA ALA A 86 13.47 -14.14 -10.47
C ALA A 86 14.24 -14.95 -9.41
N PHE A 87 13.56 -15.85 -8.69
CA PHE A 87 14.19 -16.71 -7.68
C PHE A 87 15.28 -17.60 -8.26
N ARG A 88 15.03 -18.26 -9.40
CA ARG A 88 16.04 -19.08 -10.08
C ARG A 88 17.21 -18.24 -10.58
N ARG A 89 16.95 -17.06 -11.15
CA ARG A 89 18.00 -16.17 -11.67
C ARG A 89 18.89 -15.68 -10.55
N MET A 90 18.31 -15.33 -9.40
CA MET A 90 19.07 -14.95 -8.20
C MET A 90 20.05 -16.05 -7.79
N LEU A 91 19.58 -17.30 -7.66
CA LEU A 91 20.43 -18.42 -7.24
C LEU A 91 21.48 -18.84 -8.28
N LYS A 92 21.14 -18.77 -9.57
CA LYS A 92 22.06 -19.18 -10.63
C LYS A 92 23.11 -18.13 -10.97
N ALA A 93 22.70 -16.86 -11.00
CA ALA A 93 23.57 -15.75 -11.40
C ALA A 93 24.25 -15.07 -10.20
N ASN A 94 23.89 -15.43 -8.95
CA ASN A 94 24.34 -14.76 -7.73
C ASN A 94 24.11 -13.24 -7.77
N GLN A 95 22.95 -12.82 -8.31
CA GLN A 95 22.59 -11.41 -8.50
C GLN A 95 21.25 -11.10 -7.87
N ASN A 96 21.19 -9.96 -7.16
CA ASN A 96 19.94 -9.44 -6.59
C ASN A 96 18.90 -9.17 -7.68
N GLN A 97 17.63 -9.36 -7.35
CA GLN A 97 16.52 -9.20 -8.28
C GLN A 97 15.52 -8.17 -7.76
N ALA A 98 14.74 -7.59 -8.67
CA ALA A 98 13.64 -6.72 -8.32
C ALA A 98 12.40 -7.05 -9.15
N ILE A 99 11.23 -7.06 -8.51
CA ILE A 99 9.92 -7.21 -9.15
C ILE A 99 9.14 -5.94 -8.87
N CYS A 100 8.85 -5.18 -9.92
CA CYS A 100 8.16 -3.90 -9.82
C CYS A 100 6.92 -3.91 -10.72
N PRO A 101 5.71 -4.14 -10.19
CA PRO A 101 4.48 -3.94 -10.93
C PRO A 101 4.29 -2.46 -11.23
N ILE A 102 4.07 -2.10 -12.50
CA ILE A 102 3.72 -0.74 -12.91
C ILE A 102 2.30 -0.71 -13.48
N GLY A 103 1.59 0.39 -13.28
CA GLY A 103 0.28 0.61 -13.85
C GLY A 103 -0.51 1.69 -13.13
N ILE A 104 -1.60 2.12 -13.76
CA ILE A 104 -2.52 3.13 -13.22
C ILE A 104 -3.08 2.74 -11.84
N SER A 105 -3.61 3.72 -11.12
CA SER A 105 -4.38 3.43 -9.91
C SER A 105 -5.51 2.42 -10.21
N GLY A 106 -5.73 1.47 -9.30
CA GLY A 106 -6.75 0.42 -9.46
C GLY A 106 -6.37 -0.75 -10.36
N ALA A 107 -5.17 -0.76 -10.96
CA ALA A 107 -4.70 -1.84 -11.83
C ALA A 107 -4.40 -3.18 -11.11
N GLY A 108 -4.55 -3.27 -9.79
CA GLY A 108 -4.34 -4.51 -9.03
C GLY A 108 -2.88 -4.79 -8.64
N LYS A 109 -2.01 -3.78 -8.63
CA LYS A 109 -0.58 -3.90 -8.29
C LYS A 109 -0.34 -4.56 -6.93
N SER A 110 -0.95 -4.05 -5.86
CA SER A 110 -0.77 -4.58 -4.51
C SER A 110 -1.21 -6.05 -4.39
N ILE A 111 -2.26 -6.46 -5.09
CA ILE A 111 -2.69 -7.87 -5.15
C ILE A 111 -1.59 -8.73 -5.81
N MET A 112 -0.95 -8.23 -6.87
CA MET A 112 0.16 -8.95 -7.51
C MET A 112 1.39 -9.03 -6.60
N VAL A 113 1.67 -7.98 -5.83
CA VAL A 113 2.73 -7.97 -4.81
C VAL A 113 2.44 -9.02 -3.73
N GLU A 114 1.22 -9.06 -3.20
CA GLU A 114 0.79 -10.03 -2.18
C GLU A 114 0.96 -11.48 -2.68
N HIS A 115 0.53 -11.77 -3.91
CA HIS A 115 0.70 -13.09 -4.49
C HIS A 115 2.16 -13.44 -4.78
N THR A 116 2.98 -12.47 -5.20
CA THR A 116 4.43 -12.67 -5.41
C THR A 116 5.13 -12.99 -4.09
N LEU A 117 4.82 -12.24 -3.03
CA LEU A 117 5.36 -12.44 -1.68
C LEU A 117 5.00 -13.84 -1.16
N ASN A 118 3.73 -14.23 -1.26
CA ASN A 118 3.25 -15.54 -0.85
C ASN A 118 3.91 -16.69 -1.62
N TYR A 119 4.14 -16.52 -2.93
CA TYR A 119 4.83 -17.51 -3.75
C TYR A 119 6.28 -17.69 -3.30
N LEU A 120 7.02 -16.58 -3.19
CA LEU A 120 8.43 -16.60 -2.80
C LEU A 120 8.62 -17.16 -1.39
N LEU A 121 7.71 -16.84 -0.47
CA LEU A 121 7.70 -17.43 0.86
C LEU A 121 7.52 -18.95 0.83
N THR A 122 6.59 -19.45 0.01
CA THR A 122 6.23 -20.87 -0.03
C THR A 122 7.27 -21.74 -0.74
N VAL A 123 7.93 -21.20 -1.77
CA VAL A 123 8.95 -21.94 -2.54
C VAL A 123 10.26 -22.06 -1.76
N SER A 124 10.55 -21.08 -0.92
CA SER A 124 11.78 -20.97 -0.15
C SER A 124 11.69 -21.78 1.14
N ASN A 125 12.81 -22.34 1.59
CA ASN A 125 12.88 -22.88 2.94
C ASN A 125 13.02 -21.71 3.93
N THR A 126 12.15 -21.61 4.93
CA THR A 126 12.16 -20.48 5.88
C THR A 126 11.56 -20.84 7.22
N SER A 127 12.03 -20.17 8.27
CA SER A 127 11.39 -20.18 9.60
C SER A 127 10.24 -19.17 9.70
N ILE A 128 10.13 -18.23 8.76
CA ILE A 128 9.08 -17.21 8.77
C ILE A 128 7.76 -17.86 8.36
N LYS A 129 6.78 -17.84 9.27
CA LYS A 129 5.47 -18.46 9.03
C LYS A 129 4.62 -17.61 8.09
N LYS A 130 3.86 -18.26 7.20
CA LYS A 130 2.89 -17.61 6.29
C LYS A 130 1.89 -16.73 7.02
N ASP A 131 1.45 -17.13 8.20
CA ASP A 131 0.50 -16.36 9.00
C ASP A 131 1.08 -15.03 9.50
N VAL A 132 2.39 -14.96 9.79
CA VAL A 132 3.08 -13.72 10.20
C VAL A 132 3.15 -12.75 9.02
N VAL A 133 3.46 -13.24 7.82
CA VAL A 133 3.50 -12.42 6.61
C VAL A 133 2.11 -11.90 6.23
N ASN A 134 1.07 -12.73 6.34
CA ASN A 134 -0.31 -12.30 6.13
C ASN A 134 -0.79 -11.28 7.17
N ALA A 135 -0.37 -11.45 8.43
CA ALA A 135 -0.64 -10.49 9.49
C ALA A 135 0.06 -9.14 9.23
N ALA A 136 1.33 -9.18 8.80
CA ALA A 136 2.06 -7.98 8.39
C ALA A 136 1.33 -7.24 7.26
N TRP A 137 0.89 -7.95 6.23
CA TRP A 137 0.13 -7.36 5.14
C TRP A 137 -1.17 -6.70 5.62
N MET A 138 -1.96 -7.39 6.46
CA MET A 138 -3.19 -6.85 7.04
C MET A 138 -2.94 -5.59 7.88
N ALA A 139 -1.87 -5.57 8.67
CA ALA A 139 -1.49 -4.43 9.50
C ALA A 139 -1.09 -3.22 8.63
N LEU A 140 -0.22 -3.43 7.64
CA LEU A 140 0.23 -2.41 6.69
C LEU A 140 -0.93 -1.84 5.88
N GLU A 141 -1.80 -2.69 5.32
CA GLU A 141 -2.97 -2.28 4.54
C GLU A 141 -3.92 -1.42 5.38
N SER A 142 -4.09 -1.75 6.66
CA SER A 142 -4.97 -1.00 7.56
C SER A 142 -4.50 0.45 7.76
N VAL A 143 -3.19 0.72 7.82
CA VAL A 143 -2.65 2.07 8.07
C VAL A 143 -2.16 2.81 6.83
N SER A 144 -2.13 2.17 5.67
CA SER A 144 -1.60 2.80 4.45
C SER A 144 -2.60 2.91 3.31
N CYS A 145 -3.75 2.24 3.42
CA CYS A 145 -4.75 2.24 2.36
C CYS A 145 -5.96 3.10 2.70
N VAL A 146 -6.69 3.47 1.65
CA VAL A 146 -8.01 4.14 1.70
C VAL A 146 -9.01 3.38 0.84
N GLU A 147 -10.31 3.53 1.10
CA GLU A 147 -11.36 3.14 0.14
C GLU A 147 -11.46 4.20 -0.97
N SER A 148 -11.62 3.75 -2.21
CA SER A 148 -11.67 4.62 -3.39
C SER A 148 -12.76 4.18 -4.38
N PRO A 149 -13.03 4.99 -5.44
CA PRO A 149 -13.90 4.59 -6.54
C PRO A 149 -13.50 3.24 -7.16
N GLN A 150 -12.20 2.96 -7.20
CA GLN A 150 -11.60 1.84 -7.93
C GLN A 150 -11.44 0.55 -7.09
N GLY A 151 -11.59 0.62 -5.77
CA GLY A 151 -11.43 -0.54 -4.87
C GLY A 151 -11.51 -0.18 -3.39
N ARG A 152 -11.60 -1.21 -2.53
CA ARG A 152 -11.70 -1.07 -1.06
C ARG A 152 -10.34 -0.86 -0.36
N ALA A 153 -9.23 -1.04 -1.06
CA ALA A 153 -7.90 -0.77 -0.53
C ALA A 153 -7.02 -0.19 -1.64
N SER A 154 -6.73 1.10 -1.54
CA SER A 154 -5.84 1.84 -2.44
C SER A 154 -4.67 2.40 -1.63
N SER A 155 -3.45 1.95 -1.93
CA SER A 155 -2.23 2.37 -1.23
C SER A 155 -1.97 3.88 -1.38
N LYS A 156 -1.55 4.51 -0.27
CA LYS A 156 -1.19 5.93 -0.15
C LYS A 156 0.24 6.12 0.37
N ASP A 157 1.08 5.11 0.19
CA ASP A 157 2.50 5.08 0.48
C ASP A 157 3.22 4.16 -0.52
N VAL A 158 4.53 4.30 -0.62
CA VAL A 158 5.41 3.38 -1.35
C VAL A 158 5.94 2.34 -0.36
N LYS A 159 5.85 1.06 -0.70
CA LYS A 159 6.38 -0.06 0.10
C LYS A 159 7.42 -0.84 -0.68
N LEU A 160 8.53 -1.14 -0.03
CA LEU A 160 9.61 -1.97 -0.56
C LEU A 160 9.76 -3.17 0.35
N PHE A 161 9.46 -4.36 -0.17
CA PHE A 161 9.67 -5.62 0.54
C PHE A 161 11.01 -6.20 0.10
N HIS A 162 12.00 -6.17 0.97
CA HIS A 162 13.30 -6.79 0.76
C HIS A 162 13.28 -8.19 1.35
N LEU A 163 13.28 -9.20 0.49
CA LEU A 163 13.35 -10.61 0.89
C LEU A 163 14.80 -11.05 0.80
N ASP A 164 15.41 -11.34 1.94
CA ASP A 164 16.82 -11.70 2.04
C ASP A 164 17.00 -13.21 2.11
N TYR A 165 17.93 -13.71 1.30
CA TYR A 165 18.18 -15.12 1.07
C TYR A 165 19.58 -15.53 1.48
N GLY A 166 19.68 -16.65 2.18
CA GLY A 166 20.95 -17.33 2.44
C GLY A 166 21.52 -17.99 1.18
N LYS A 167 22.76 -18.49 1.28
CA LYS A 167 23.48 -19.13 0.16
C LYS A 167 22.76 -20.35 -0.43
N SER A 168 21.97 -21.05 0.38
CA SER A 168 21.19 -22.22 -0.03
C SER A 168 19.83 -21.87 -0.65
N GLY A 169 19.49 -20.58 -0.75
CA GLY A 169 18.17 -20.11 -1.19
C GLY A 169 17.08 -20.20 -0.12
N SER A 170 17.46 -20.37 1.15
CA SER A 170 16.53 -20.20 2.28
C SER A 170 16.20 -18.72 2.48
N LEU A 171 14.92 -18.40 2.71
CA LEU A 171 14.51 -17.03 3.05
C LEU A 171 14.77 -16.80 4.54
N VAL A 172 15.62 -15.84 4.83
CA VAL A 172 16.18 -15.57 6.16
C VAL A 172 15.45 -14.43 6.86
N SER A 173 15.26 -13.31 6.19
CA SER A 173 14.60 -12.12 6.71
C SER A 173 13.72 -11.47 5.65
N ILE A 174 12.71 -10.72 6.11
CA ILE A 174 11.98 -9.78 5.28
C ILE A 174 12.07 -8.41 5.96
N ASP A 175 12.60 -7.42 5.26
CA ASP A 175 12.61 -6.01 5.69
C ASP A 175 11.60 -5.23 4.84
N VAL A 176 10.74 -4.46 5.48
CA VAL A 176 9.73 -3.64 4.81
C VAL A 176 10.06 -2.18 5.03
N GLN A 177 10.41 -1.49 3.94
CA GLN A 177 10.67 -0.06 3.95
C GLN A 177 9.49 0.69 3.36
N SER A 178 9.18 1.83 3.97
CA SER A 178 8.16 2.75 3.49
C SER A 178 8.72 4.08 3.07
N ALA A 179 8.12 4.69 2.06
CA ALA A 179 8.37 6.08 1.70
C ALA A 179 7.08 6.80 1.26
N LEU A 180 7.12 8.13 1.31
CA LEU A 180 6.11 9.01 0.70
C LEU A 180 4.67 8.78 1.19
N LEU A 181 4.47 8.55 2.48
CA LEU A 181 3.11 8.52 3.05
C LEU A 181 2.39 9.84 2.74
N ASP A 182 1.20 9.75 2.15
CA ASP A 182 0.30 10.88 1.91
C ASP A 182 -0.33 11.37 3.22
N ARG A 183 0.49 11.87 4.14
CA ARG A 183 0.06 12.28 5.48
C ARG A 183 -1.02 13.38 5.45
N GLN A 184 -1.04 14.21 4.40
CA GLN A 184 -2.04 15.25 4.22
C GLN A 184 -3.45 14.68 4.03
N HIS A 185 -3.56 13.42 3.58
CA HIS A 185 -4.84 12.72 3.40
C HIS A 185 -5.61 12.57 4.72
N VAL A 186 -4.92 12.51 5.87
CA VAL A 186 -5.54 12.41 7.21
C VAL A 186 -6.53 13.55 7.46
N THR A 187 -6.29 14.73 6.90
CA THR A 187 -7.08 15.94 7.16
C THR A 187 -7.69 16.50 5.88
N ALA A 188 -7.60 15.77 4.77
CA ALA A 188 -8.12 16.19 3.49
C ALA A 188 -9.65 16.10 3.47
N SER A 189 -10.30 17.16 3.03
CA SER A 189 -11.76 17.21 2.89
C SER A 189 -12.26 16.55 1.58
N SER A 190 -11.54 15.55 1.06
CA SER A 190 -11.89 14.91 -0.21
C SER A 190 -13.22 14.14 -0.10
N THR A 191 -14.08 14.28 -1.10
CA THR A 191 -15.38 13.59 -1.17
C THR A 191 -15.33 12.25 -1.88
N ASP A 192 -14.27 11.98 -2.64
CA ASP A 192 -14.23 10.83 -3.56
C ASP A 192 -13.59 9.59 -2.93
N GLN A 193 -12.80 9.78 -1.88
CA GLN A 193 -12.09 8.71 -1.16
C GLN A 193 -12.41 8.80 0.32
N SER A 194 -12.39 7.65 0.99
CA SER A 194 -12.42 7.64 2.46
C SER A 194 -11.12 8.20 3.02
N ASN A 195 -11.10 8.52 4.31
CA ASN A 195 -9.84 8.61 5.04
C ASN A 195 -9.17 7.23 5.16
N PHE A 196 -7.97 7.16 5.73
CA PHE A 196 -7.24 5.91 5.93
C PHE A 196 -8.09 4.87 6.65
N LEU A 197 -7.94 3.60 6.23
CA LEU A 197 -8.76 2.50 6.74
C LEU A 197 -8.68 2.37 8.26
N ALA A 198 -7.53 2.64 8.89
CA ALA A 198 -7.35 2.53 10.33
C ALA A 198 -8.35 3.39 11.13
N LEU A 199 -8.67 4.60 10.65
CA LEU A 199 -9.64 5.49 11.30
C LEU A 199 -11.06 4.90 11.21
N HIS A 200 -11.44 4.38 10.04
CA HIS A 200 -12.73 3.72 9.83
C HIS A 200 -12.83 2.39 10.59
N ILE A 201 -11.76 1.59 10.60
CA ILE A 201 -11.67 0.33 11.35
C ILE A 201 -11.95 0.56 12.83
N LEU A 202 -11.38 1.63 13.41
CA LEU A 202 -11.66 1.98 14.81
C LEU A 202 -13.06 2.57 14.99
N ALA A 203 -13.41 3.60 14.21
CA ALA A 203 -14.67 4.32 14.39
C ALA A 203 -15.91 3.45 14.19
N GLU A 204 -15.89 2.59 13.18
CA GLU A 204 -17.00 1.74 12.78
C GLU A 204 -16.96 0.35 13.42
N GLY A 205 -15.76 -0.20 13.66
CA GLY A 205 -15.58 -1.57 14.15
C GLY A 205 -15.54 -1.72 15.67
N ALA A 206 -15.28 -0.65 16.42
CA ALA A 206 -15.10 -0.73 17.88
C ALA A 206 -16.38 -1.14 18.61
N LYS A 207 -16.26 -2.15 19.48
CA LYS A 207 -17.31 -2.61 20.39
C LYS A 207 -17.44 -1.69 21.61
N ALA A 208 -18.52 -1.84 22.38
CA ALA A 208 -18.87 -0.95 23.50
C ALA A 208 -17.74 -0.79 24.54
N GLU A 209 -17.04 -1.87 24.88
CA GLU A 209 -15.92 -1.86 25.83
C GLU A 209 -14.77 -0.96 25.33
N LEU A 210 -14.26 -1.23 24.13
CA LEU A 210 -13.19 -0.44 23.53
C LEU A 210 -13.59 1.02 23.32
N ARG A 211 -14.85 1.29 22.94
CA ARG A 211 -15.37 2.67 22.80
C ARG A 211 -15.37 3.40 24.14
N LYS A 212 -15.76 2.73 25.22
CA LYS A 212 -15.74 3.30 26.57
C LYS A 212 -14.31 3.61 27.01
N ASP A 213 -13.38 2.69 26.79
CA ASP A 213 -11.96 2.87 27.16
C ASP A 213 -11.29 4.01 26.40
N LEU A 214 -11.73 4.27 25.16
CA LEU A 214 -11.23 5.35 24.31
C LEU A 214 -12.08 6.63 24.37
N PHE A 215 -13.01 6.71 25.31
CA PHE A 215 -13.96 7.83 25.48
C PHE A 215 -14.74 8.19 24.20
N MET A 216 -14.97 7.24 23.30
CA MET A 216 -15.64 7.46 22.01
C MET A 216 -17.16 7.60 22.18
N ASN A 217 -17.73 8.62 21.54
CA ASN A 217 -19.16 8.91 21.51
C ASN A 217 -19.69 8.91 20.07
N ASP A 218 -20.96 9.26 19.88
CA ASP A 218 -21.57 9.28 18.56
C ASP A 218 -20.97 10.36 17.64
N LYS A 219 -20.43 11.47 18.18
CA LYS A 219 -19.72 12.49 17.40
C LYS A 219 -18.49 11.93 16.70
N THR A 220 -17.73 11.04 17.35
CA THR A 220 -16.52 10.44 16.73
C THR A 220 -16.83 9.62 15.48
N LYS A 221 -18.07 9.16 15.33
CA LYS A 221 -18.58 8.37 14.19
C LYS A 221 -19.47 9.21 13.26
N SER A 222 -19.83 10.43 13.63
CA SER A 222 -20.76 11.25 12.86
C SER A 222 -20.09 11.83 11.62
N ALA A 223 -20.91 12.16 10.62
CA ALA A 223 -20.45 12.87 9.43
C ALA A 223 -19.96 14.31 9.72
N GLU A 224 -20.18 14.82 10.94
CA GLU A 224 -19.64 16.11 11.40
C GLU A 224 -18.16 16.02 11.75
N ASN A 225 -17.64 14.81 11.97
CA ASN A 225 -16.21 14.60 12.18
C ASN A 225 -15.43 14.90 10.89
N ARG A 226 -14.68 16.00 10.89
CA ARG A 226 -13.89 16.47 9.74
C ARG A 226 -12.89 15.42 9.24
N PHE A 227 -12.37 14.57 10.12
CA PHE A 227 -11.36 13.55 9.78
C PHE A 227 -11.98 12.18 9.48
N LEU A 228 -13.31 12.04 9.53
CA LEU A 228 -13.99 10.80 9.19
C LEU A 228 -15.08 11.05 8.13
N PRO A 229 -14.70 11.45 6.90
CA PRO A 229 -15.65 11.58 5.80
C PRO A 229 -16.35 10.24 5.53
N PRO A 230 -17.61 10.26 5.04
CA PRO A 230 -18.36 9.06 4.69
C PRO A 230 -17.57 8.12 3.79
N THR A 231 -17.78 6.82 3.96
CA THR A 231 -17.15 5.79 3.14
C THR A 231 -18.17 4.89 2.48
N LYS A 232 -17.78 4.21 1.39
CA LYS A 232 -18.68 3.34 0.62
C LYS A 232 -19.26 2.20 1.46
N SER A 233 -18.45 1.65 2.37
CA SER A 233 -18.85 0.60 3.29
C SER A 233 -19.43 1.12 4.62
N GLN A 234 -19.85 2.39 4.72
CA GLN A 234 -20.41 2.95 5.97
C GLN A 234 -21.66 2.19 6.47
N ASN A 235 -22.46 1.64 5.53
CA ASN A 235 -23.65 0.85 5.86
C ASN A 235 -23.38 -0.66 6.01
N GLU A 236 -22.12 -1.08 6.16
CA GLU A 236 -21.72 -2.47 6.39
C GLU A 236 -21.08 -2.66 7.78
N PRO A 237 -21.82 -2.58 8.92
CA PRO A 237 -21.21 -2.69 10.25
C PRO A 237 -20.43 -3.98 10.49
N SER A 238 -20.95 -5.10 9.97
CA SER A 238 -20.31 -6.42 10.10
C SER A 238 -18.96 -6.50 9.39
N TYR A 239 -18.78 -5.74 8.30
CA TYR A 239 -17.51 -5.64 7.59
C TYR A 239 -16.44 -4.97 8.47
N TRP A 240 -16.75 -3.83 9.09
CA TRP A 240 -15.81 -3.10 9.94
C TRP A 240 -15.48 -3.83 11.23
N ILE A 241 -16.46 -4.46 11.88
CA ILE A 241 -16.24 -5.30 13.07
C ILE A 241 -15.25 -6.42 12.74
N ARG A 242 -15.49 -7.15 11.64
CA ARG A 242 -14.58 -8.22 11.20
C ARG A 242 -13.19 -7.69 10.85
N ARG A 243 -13.11 -6.47 10.30
CA ARG A 243 -11.83 -5.86 9.92
C ARG A 243 -11.03 -5.40 11.13
N LEU A 244 -11.69 -4.88 12.17
CA LEU A 244 -11.05 -4.59 13.46
C LEU A 244 -10.57 -5.89 14.14
N GLU A 245 -11.38 -6.95 14.13
CA GLU A 245 -10.98 -8.25 14.68
C GLU A 245 -9.74 -8.81 13.97
N LYS A 246 -9.71 -8.73 12.63
CA LYS A 246 -8.54 -9.11 11.83
C LYS A 246 -7.33 -8.23 12.11
N PHE A 247 -7.50 -6.92 12.25
CA PHE A 247 -6.40 -6.00 12.55
C PHE A 247 -5.80 -6.28 13.93
N ASN A 248 -6.65 -6.47 14.95
CA ASN A 248 -6.21 -6.82 16.30
C ASN A 248 -5.54 -8.20 16.34
N LEU A 249 -6.09 -9.19 15.63
CA LEU A 249 -5.47 -10.51 15.50
C LEU A 249 -4.11 -10.40 14.80
N ALA A 250 -4.01 -9.60 13.74
CA ALA A 250 -2.76 -9.39 13.02
C ALA A 250 -1.67 -8.82 13.94
N LEU A 251 -1.98 -7.78 14.73
CA LEU A 251 -1.02 -7.22 15.70
C LEU A 251 -0.57 -8.27 16.73
N LYS A 252 -1.48 -9.11 17.22
CA LYS A 252 -1.13 -10.21 18.14
C LYS A 252 -0.26 -11.28 17.48
N THR A 253 -0.53 -11.63 16.22
CA THR A 253 0.28 -12.58 15.45
C THR A 253 1.68 -12.04 15.14
N LEU A 254 1.84 -10.72 15.11
CA LEU A 254 3.12 -10.02 14.98
C LEU A 254 3.82 -9.83 16.34
N ASP A 255 3.35 -10.51 17.40
CA ASP A 255 3.87 -10.42 18.77
C ASP A 255 3.93 -8.97 19.32
N ALA A 256 3.00 -8.10 18.88
CA ALA A 256 2.89 -6.75 19.41
C ALA A 256 2.48 -6.77 20.90
N GLU A 257 3.15 -5.98 21.72
CA GLU A 257 2.83 -5.88 23.14
C GLU A 257 1.44 -5.26 23.36
N ALA A 258 0.74 -5.68 24.42
CA ALA A 258 -0.58 -5.15 24.76
C ALA A 258 -0.57 -3.61 24.91
N ASN A 259 0.51 -3.05 25.43
CA ASN A 259 0.69 -1.61 25.55
C ASN A 259 0.83 -0.93 24.18
N GLN A 260 1.60 -1.50 23.25
CA GLN A 260 1.75 -0.98 21.89
C GLN A 260 0.41 -0.96 21.16
N ILE A 261 -0.35 -2.06 21.25
CA ILE A 261 -1.71 -2.15 20.67
C ILE A 261 -2.62 -1.06 21.26
N ARG A 262 -2.58 -0.89 22.58
CA ARG A 262 -3.35 0.16 23.26
C ARG A 262 -2.96 1.55 22.77
N TYR A 263 -1.66 1.85 22.66
CA TYR A 263 -1.19 3.15 22.17
C TYR A 263 -1.65 3.44 20.74
N ILE A 264 -1.60 2.46 19.83
CA ILE A 264 -2.12 2.60 18.47
C ILE A 264 -3.59 3.03 18.48
N PHE A 265 -4.43 2.38 19.29
CA PHE A 265 -5.84 2.74 19.39
C PHE A 265 -6.08 4.09 20.07
N CYS A 266 -5.30 4.44 21.10
CA CYS A 266 -5.37 5.75 21.75
C CYS A 266 -5.03 6.89 20.78
N LEU A 267 -3.98 6.73 19.96
CA LEU A 267 -3.60 7.74 18.96
C LEU A 267 -4.67 7.89 17.88
N LEU A 268 -5.21 6.78 17.36
CA LEU A 268 -6.31 6.82 16.38
C LEU A 268 -7.56 7.49 16.97
N ALA A 269 -7.93 7.18 18.22
CA ALA A 269 -9.04 7.82 18.92
C ALA A 269 -8.80 9.33 19.13
N ALA A 270 -7.58 9.71 19.50
CA ALA A 270 -7.20 11.12 19.65
C ALA A 270 -7.41 11.90 18.35
N ILE A 271 -7.02 11.34 17.21
CA ILE A 271 -7.27 11.93 15.89
C ILE A 271 -8.77 12.11 15.66
N LEU A 272 -9.58 11.08 15.91
CA LEU A 272 -11.04 11.17 15.74
C LEU A 272 -11.66 12.25 16.63
N HIS A 273 -11.24 12.37 17.90
CA HIS A 273 -11.70 13.41 18.82
C HIS A 273 -11.28 14.81 18.37
N LEU A 274 -10.05 14.98 17.87
CA LEU A 274 -9.58 16.25 17.32
C LEU A 274 -10.34 16.67 16.06
N GLY A 275 -10.81 15.70 15.26
CA GLY A 275 -11.67 15.95 14.11
C GLY A 275 -13.05 16.50 14.48
N CYS A 276 -13.51 16.28 15.72
CA CYS A 276 -14.71 16.89 16.29
C CYS A 276 -14.44 18.21 17.03
N ALA A 277 -13.23 18.41 17.58
CA ALA A 277 -12.90 19.55 18.42
C ALA A 277 -12.95 20.90 17.69
N GLY A 278 -12.49 20.94 16.43
CA GLY A 278 -12.45 22.15 15.60
C GLY A 278 -11.68 23.31 16.22
N SER A 279 -11.66 24.46 15.54
CA SER A 279 -10.98 25.66 16.04
C SER A 279 -11.77 26.94 15.80
N GLU A 280 -11.78 27.78 16.82
CA GLU A 280 -12.31 29.14 16.79
C GLU A 280 -11.33 30.15 17.38
N LYS A 281 -11.57 31.44 17.14
CA LYS A 281 -10.79 32.50 17.78
C LYS A 281 -11.35 32.80 19.17
N THR A 282 -10.47 33.12 20.10
CA THR A 282 -10.86 33.68 21.39
C THR A 282 -11.65 34.98 21.22
N PRO A 283 -12.48 35.41 22.20
CA PRO A 283 -13.28 36.63 22.09
C PRO A 283 -12.46 37.91 21.85
N ASP A 284 -11.20 37.93 22.29
CA ASP A 284 -10.25 39.04 22.04
C ASP A 284 -9.66 39.02 20.62
N GLY A 285 -9.93 37.98 19.83
CA GLY A 285 -9.49 37.78 18.45
C GLY A 285 -8.00 37.48 18.28
N LYS A 286 -7.24 37.35 19.38
CA LYS A 286 -5.77 37.26 19.34
C LYS A 286 -5.24 35.83 19.33
N ARG A 287 -5.97 34.87 19.90
CA ARG A 287 -5.55 33.47 20.04
C ARG A 287 -6.60 32.54 19.45
N PHE A 288 -6.20 31.28 19.30
CA PHE A 288 -7.10 30.20 18.91
C PHE A 288 -7.41 29.32 20.12
N GLN A 289 -8.63 28.80 20.13
CA GLN A 289 -9.10 27.79 21.08
C GLN A 289 -9.91 26.71 20.33
N TYR A 290 -10.25 25.63 21.03
CA TYR A 290 -11.14 24.61 20.49
C TYR A 290 -12.59 25.11 20.46
N SER A 291 -13.30 24.85 19.37
CA SER A 291 -14.73 25.14 19.27
C SER A 291 -15.59 24.15 20.08
N ASP A 292 -15.14 22.91 20.22
CA ASP A 292 -15.71 21.90 21.12
C ASP A 292 -14.65 21.45 22.14
N PRO A 293 -14.56 22.13 23.30
CA PRO A 293 -13.64 21.78 24.38
C PRO A 293 -13.85 20.39 24.94
N GLU A 294 -15.07 19.84 24.90
CA GLU A 294 -15.37 18.51 25.44
C GLU A 294 -14.70 17.42 24.58
N SER A 295 -14.75 17.58 23.25
CA SER A 295 -14.02 16.71 22.32
C SER A 295 -12.51 16.83 22.49
N ALA A 296 -11.98 18.05 22.72
CA ALA A 296 -10.57 18.25 23.01
C ALA A 296 -10.13 17.60 24.34
N GLN A 297 -10.95 17.68 25.38
CA GLN A 297 -10.71 17.02 26.68
C GLN A 297 -10.63 15.50 26.52
N ARG A 298 -11.50 14.89 25.70
CA ARG A 298 -11.44 13.47 25.38
C ARG A 298 -10.16 13.10 24.64
N ALA A 299 -9.75 13.90 23.65
CA ALA A 299 -8.48 13.72 22.94
C ALA A 299 -7.29 13.76 23.91
N ALA A 300 -7.24 14.73 24.81
CA ALA A 300 -6.21 14.85 25.83
C ALA A 300 -6.21 13.65 26.80
N GLY A 301 -7.42 13.21 27.21
CA GLY A 301 -7.62 12.06 28.08
C GLY A 301 -7.06 10.75 27.50
N VAL A 302 -7.32 10.44 26.22
CA VAL A 302 -6.75 9.24 25.58
C VAL A 302 -5.24 9.35 25.33
N LEU A 303 -4.71 10.57 25.15
CA LEU A 303 -3.27 10.83 25.05
C LEU A 303 -2.56 10.80 26.42
N GLY A 304 -3.32 10.79 27.52
CA GLY A 304 -2.78 10.79 28.88
C GLY A 304 -2.16 12.12 29.31
N ILE A 305 -2.61 13.24 28.72
CA ILE A 305 -2.13 14.59 29.06
C ILE A 305 -3.30 15.52 29.44
N PRO A 306 -3.07 16.57 30.25
CA PRO A 306 -4.05 17.62 30.48
C PRO A 306 -4.42 18.39 29.20
N GLN A 307 -5.67 18.85 29.09
CA GLN A 307 -6.13 19.60 27.92
C GLN A 307 -5.35 20.91 27.73
N GLU A 308 -4.94 21.58 28.81
CA GLU A 308 -4.19 22.83 28.76
C GLU A 308 -2.84 22.62 28.07
N ILE A 309 -2.19 21.48 28.35
CA ILE A 309 -0.93 21.11 27.72
C ILE A 309 -1.15 20.82 26.23
N LEU A 310 -2.20 20.07 25.87
CA LEU A 310 -2.53 19.80 24.47
C LEU A 310 -2.84 21.09 23.69
N GLN A 311 -3.64 21.99 24.28
CA GLN A 311 -3.98 23.29 23.71
C GLN A 311 -2.72 24.13 23.46
N LYS A 312 -1.80 24.12 24.43
CA LYS A 312 -0.50 24.80 24.33
C LYS A 312 0.29 24.32 23.12
N TYR A 313 0.46 23.01 22.97
CA TYR A 313 1.24 22.43 21.88
C TYR A 313 0.62 22.67 20.49
N ILE A 314 -0.71 22.67 20.41
CA ILE A 314 -1.42 22.89 19.14
C ILE A 314 -1.42 24.38 18.76
N PHE A 315 -1.86 25.27 19.64
CA PHE A 315 -2.12 26.66 19.23
C PHE A 315 -0.99 27.66 19.54
N GLU A 316 -0.16 27.46 20.57
CA GLU A 316 0.88 28.47 20.90
C GLU A 316 2.05 28.48 19.91
N GLN A 317 2.25 27.43 19.14
CA GLN A 317 3.25 27.43 18.05
C GLN A 317 2.83 28.25 16.83
N THR A 318 1.60 28.77 16.80
CA THR A 318 1.14 29.64 15.71
C THR A 318 1.66 31.07 15.91
N VAL A 319 2.91 31.32 15.48
CA VAL A 319 3.55 32.64 15.61
C VAL A 319 2.72 33.70 14.86
N PRO A 320 2.27 34.77 15.53
CA PRO A 320 1.60 35.89 14.87
C PRO A 320 2.64 36.71 14.09
N GLY A 321 2.66 36.57 12.77
CA GLY A 321 3.63 37.32 11.94
C GLY A 321 3.58 37.06 10.43
N ARG A 322 3.01 35.94 9.99
CA ARG A 322 2.68 35.72 8.57
C ARG A 322 1.18 35.55 8.40
N PRO A 323 0.43 36.63 8.12
CA PRO A 323 -0.96 36.49 7.73
C PRO A 323 -1.01 35.87 6.33
N ALA A 324 -1.15 34.56 6.24
CA ALA A 324 -1.73 33.94 5.06
C ALA A 324 -3.19 34.38 5.04
N LYS A 325 -3.46 35.52 4.37
CA LYS A 325 -4.82 36.00 4.11
C LYS A 325 -5.59 34.80 3.54
N ASN A 326 -6.61 34.31 4.27
CA ASN A 326 -7.52 33.20 3.93
C ASN A 326 -7.29 31.82 4.56
N VAL A 327 -6.34 31.62 5.49
CA VAL A 327 -6.19 30.32 6.19
C VAL A 327 -6.63 30.44 7.65
N ASN A 328 -7.57 29.58 8.10
CA ASN A 328 -7.83 29.39 9.52
C ASN A 328 -6.62 28.69 10.16
N LEU A 329 -5.68 29.48 10.67
CA LEU A 329 -4.42 28.99 11.26
C LEU A 329 -4.65 28.03 12.43
N GLY A 330 -5.72 28.24 13.21
CA GLY A 330 -6.08 27.33 14.30
C GLY A 330 -6.48 25.95 13.80
N GLN A 331 -7.33 25.87 12.77
CA GLN A 331 -7.67 24.58 12.15
C GLN A 331 -6.45 23.93 11.49
N ALA A 332 -5.60 24.72 10.82
CA ALA A 332 -4.37 24.20 10.22
C ALA A 332 -3.41 23.61 11.27
N ALA A 333 -3.40 24.15 12.49
CA ALA A 333 -2.60 23.62 13.60
C ALA A 333 -3.15 22.27 14.13
N ILE A 334 -4.47 22.15 14.27
CA ILE A 334 -5.11 20.87 14.60
C ILE A 334 -4.83 19.85 13.51
N ASP A 335 -4.99 20.24 12.24
CA ASP A 335 -4.75 19.38 11.09
C ASP A 335 -3.28 18.88 11.11
N ALA A 336 -2.30 19.77 11.30
CA ALA A 336 -0.89 19.40 11.37
C ALA A 336 -0.58 18.44 12.54
N PHE A 337 -1.17 18.66 13.71
CA PHE A 337 -1.00 17.77 14.87
C PHE A 337 -1.59 16.38 14.61
N ALA A 338 -2.80 16.32 14.04
CA ALA A 338 -3.45 15.05 13.68
C ALA A 338 -2.63 14.25 12.64
N GLN A 339 -2.05 14.93 11.65
CA GLN A 339 -1.11 14.31 10.69
C GLN A 339 0.13 13.74 11.39
N GLY A 340 0.66 14.44 12.39
CA GLY A 340 1.77 13.99 13.23
C GLY A 340 1.44 12.72 14.01
N LEU A 341 0.31 12.71 14.73
CA LEU A 341 -0.16 11.53 15.45
C LEU A 341 -0.35 10.32 14.53
N TYR A 342 -0.86 10.53 13.31
CA TYR A 342 -1.02 9.45 12.33
C TYR A 342 0.34 8.91 11.86
N CYS A 343 1.34 9.77 11.68
CA CYS A 343 2.70 9.34 11.36
C CYS A 343 3.31 8.45 12.46
N GLU A 344 3.03 8.76 13.73
CA GLU A 344 3.46 7.90 14.86
C GLU A 344 2.79 6.53 14.81
N VAL A 345 1.46 6.47 14.57
CA VAL A 345 0.74 5.19 14.35
C VAL A 345 1.38 4.40 13.22
N TYR A 346 1.63 5.06 12.10
CA TYR A 346 2.24 4.45 10.93
C TYR A 346 3.63 3.87 11.24
N GLN A 347 4.52 4.64 11.87
CA GLN A 347 5.86 4.19 12.23
C GLN A 347 5.87 3.04 13.23
N MET A 348 4.97 3.05 14.22
CA MET A 348 4.83 1.94 15.18
C MET A 348 4.44 0.65 14.47
N ILE A 349 3.50 0.68 13.52
CA ILE A 349 3.10 -0.50 12.77
C ILE A 349 4.27 -1.07 11.96
N TYR A 350 5.02 -0.23 11.25
CA TYR A 350 6.20 -0.68 10.50
C TYR A 350 7.27 -1.26 11.43
N SER A 351 7.47 -0.68 12.61
CA SER A 351 8.41 -1.20 13.61
C SER A 351 8.00 -2.57 14.13
N ILE A 352 6.72 -2.77 14.43
CA ILE A 352 6.16 -4.07 14.85
C ILE A 352 6.31 -5.11 13.72
N VAL A 353 5.96 -4.75 12.49
CA VAL A 353 6.07 -5.63 11.32
C VAL A 353 7.52 -6.06 11.09
N ASN A 354 8.46 -5.12 11.06
CA ASN A 354 9.87 -5.43 10.83
C ASN A 354 10.46 -6.22 11.99
N ALA A 355 10.05 -5.98 13.24
CA ALA A 355 10.48 -6.80 14.37
C ALA A 355 10.04 -8.27 14.22
N ALA A 356 8.80 -8.51 13.78
CA ALA A 356 8.26 -9.86 13.60
C ALA A 356 8.86 -10.61 12.39
N LEU A 357 9.24 -9.87 11.34
CA LEU A 357 9.80 -10.43 10.10
C LEU A 357 11.34 -10.51 10.09
N LYS A 358 11.99 -9.99 11.12
CA LYS A 358 13.45 -9.98 11.23
C LYS A 358 14.01 -11.39 11.37
N GLY A 359 14.96 -11.71 10.49
CA GLY A 359 15.75 -12.93 10.56
C GLY A 359 16.89 -12.83 11.58
N ARG A 360 17.39 -13.99 12.03
CA ARG A 360 18.57 -14.07 12.90
C ARG A 360 19.88 -14.09 12.12
N GLU A 361 19.83 -14.51 10.86
CA GLU A 361 20.99 -14.61 9.99
C GLU A 361 21.02 -13.43 9.01
N SER A 362 22.17 -13.18 8.40
CA SER A 362 22.30 -12.19 7.32
C SER A 362 22.14 -12.86 5.96
N GLY A 363 21.31 -12.29 5.10
CA GLY A 363 21.20 -12.72 3.71
C GLY A 363 22.45 -12.39 2.88
N VAL A 364 22.62 -13.13 1.79
CA VAL A 364 23.66 -12.90 0.77
C VAL A 364 23.06 -12.32 -0.51
N HIS A 365 21.80 -12.65 -0.80
CA HIS A 365 21.07 -12.15 -1.96
C HIS A 365 19.72 -11.59 -1.54
N THR A 366 19.20 -10.63 -2.30
CA THR A 366 17.91 -10.00 -2.01
C THR A 366 17.03 -10.02 -3.26
N ILE A 367 15.73 -10.33 -3.06
CA ILE A 367 14.67 -10.03 -4.03
C ILE A 367 13.84 -8.89 -3.46
N THR A 368 13.84 -7.75 -4.15
CA THR A 368 13.04 -6.58 -3.77
C THR A 368 11.70 -6.60 -4.52
N ILE A 369 10.58 -6.58 -3.81
CA ILE A 369 9.26 -6.39 -4.39
C ILE A 369 8.78 -4.97 -4.07
N VAL A 370 8.42 -4.23 -5.11
CA VAL A 370 8.02 -2.82 -4.99
C VAL A 370 6.50 -2.71 -5.10
N ASP A 371 5.82 -2.11 -4.12
CA ASP A 371 4.43 -1.67 -4.23
C ASP A 371 4.37 -0.14 -4.21
N ILE A 372 4.02 0.44 -5.35
CA ILE A 372 3.88 1.88 -5.51
C ILE A 372 2.41 2.24 -5.76
N PRO A 373 1.93 3.38 -5.24
CA PRO A 373 0.64 3.91 -5.65
C PRO A 373 0.62 4.09 -7.16
N GLY A 374 -0.50 3.75 -7.78
CA GLY A 374 -0.61 3.85 -9.23
C GLY A 374 -0.66 5.28 -9.71
N TYR A 375 -0.38 5.44 -11.00
CA TYR A 375 -0.49 6.73 -11.67
C TYR A 375 -1.88 7.35 -11.43
N GLN A 376 -1.90 8.58 -10.91
CA GLN A 376 -3.10 9.33 -10.56
C GLN A 376 -3.39 10.37 -11.65
N LEU A 377 -4.57 10.28 -12.25
CA LEU A 377 -5.06 11.17 -13.30
C LEU A 377 -6.10 12.12 -12.72
N GLY A 378 -6.06 13.42 -13.03
CA GLY A 378 -7.03 14.40 -12.53
C GLY A 378 -6.49 15.83 -12.42
N LYS A 379 -7.39 16.80 -12.21
CA LYS A 379 -7.08 18.25 -12.21
C LYS A 379 -6.58 18.81 -10.87
N ASN A 380 -6.96 18.19 -9.74
CA ASN A 380 -6.55 18.62 -8.40
C ASN A 380 -5.55 17.63 -7.81
N GLN A 381 -4.28 17.75 -8.17
CA GLN A 381 -3.21 16.87 -7.70
C GLN A 381 -2.56 17.44 -6.44
N SER A 382 -2.42 16.62 -5.39
CA SER A 382 -1.65 16.99 -4.21
C SER A 382 -0.15 16.86 -4.48
N LEU A 383 0.68 17.38 -3.58
CA LEU A 383 2.12 17.12 -3.63
C LEU A 383 2.40 15.61 -3.61
N SER A 384 1.67 14.85 -2.81
CA SER A 384 1.80 13.38 -2.74
C SER A 384 1.49 12.74 -4.10
N SER A 385 0.43 13.17 -4.78
CA SER A 385 0.11 12.68 -6.13
C SER A 385 1.20 12.98 -7.15
N LEU A 386 1.79 14.18 -7.11
CA LEU A 386 2.94 14.54 -7.93
C LEU A 386 4.13 13.60 -7.67
N LEU A 387 4.45 13.37 -6.39
CA LEU A 387 5.56 12.50 -5.98
C LEU A 387 5.33 11.04 -6.41
N PHE A 388 4.10 10.53 -6.32
CA PHE A 388 3.76 9.19 -6.81
C PHE A 388 3.88 9.08 -8.33
N ASN A 389 3.36 10.06 -9.09
CA ASN A 389 3.47 10.06 -10.54
C ASN A 389 4.93 10.15 -10.98
N TYR A 390 5.71 11.04 -10.36
CA TYR A 390 7.15 11.14 -10.61
C TYR A 390 7.90 9.84 -10.30
N THR A 391 7.54 9.14 -9.22
CA THR A 391 8.12 7.83 -8.89
C THR A 391 7.79 6.79 -9.96
N ASN A 392 6.55 6.78 -10.46
CA ASN A 392 6.14 5.90 -11.58
C ASN A 392 6.96 6.23 -12.85
N ASP A 393 7.13 7.50 -13.20
CA ASP A 393 7.89 7.93 -14.37
C ASP A 393 9.36 7.52 -14.28
N ARG A 394 9.98 7.64 -13.10
CA ARG A 394 11.36 7.19 -12.88
C ARG A 394 11.52 5.68 -12.97
N ILE A 395 10.55 4.92 -12.48
CA ILE A 395 10.56 3.46 -12.65
C ILE A 395 10.40 3.10 -14.13
N MET A 396 9.53 3.79 -14.87
CA MET A 396 9.38 3.59 -16.32
C MET A 396 10.66 3.93 -17.08
N GLN A 397 11.36 5.01 -16.70
CA GLN A 397 12.65 5.34 -17.29
C GLN A 397 13.67 4.22 -17.07
N VAL A 398 13.83 3.72 -15.84
CA VAL A 398 14.75 2.61 -15.54
C VAL A 398 14.36 1.34 -16.30
N HIS A 399 13.07 1.10 -16.46
CA HIS A 399 12.56 -0.01 -17.26
C HIS A 399 12.99 0.11 -18.72
N ASP A 400 12.82 1.29 -19.34
CA ASP A 400 13.16 1.51 -20.74
C ASP A 400 14.68 1.46 -20.98
N GLU A 401 15.48 2.02 -20.06
CA GLU A 401 16.94 1.91 -20.08
C GLU A 401 17.38 0.44 -20.09
N LYS A 402 16.83 -0.39 -19.18
CA LYS A 402 17.16 -1.83 -19.11
C LYS A 402 16.65 -2.64 -20.29
N LEU A 403 15.49 -2.28 -20.84
CA LEU A 403 14.87 -3.04 -21.92
C LEU A 403 15.57 -2.79 -23.25
N PHE A 404 15.94 -1.54 -23.53
CA PHE A 404 16.46 -1.13 -24.83
C PHE A 404 17.97 -0.87 -24.81
N GLN A 405 18.45 -0.04 -23.88
CA GLN A 405 19.84 0.43 -23.92
C GLN A 405 20.83 -0.65 -23.50
N ASP A 406 20.53 -1.41 -22.44
CA ASP A 406 21.41 -2.50 -21.99
C ASP A 406 21.50 -3.63 -23.01
N VAL A 407 20.39 -3.92 -23.69
CA VAL A 407 20.33 -4.91 -24.77
C VAL A 407 21.15 -4.44 -25.97
N GLN A 408 21.03 -3.16 -26.35
CA GLN A 408 21.82 -2.59 -27.43
C GLN A 408 23.33 -2.64 -27.12
N LYS A 409 23.74 -2.21 -25.91
CA LYS A 409 25.15 -2.28 -25.46
C LYS A 409 25.70 -3.70 -25.51
N ARG A 410 24.87 -4.70 -25.16
CA ARG A 410 25.28 -6.10 -25.23
C ARG A 410 25.50 -6.56 -26.66
N TYR A 411 24.62 -6.19 -27.59
CA TYR A 411 24.82 -6.48 -29.01
C TYR A 411 26.05 -5.79 -29.59
N GLU A 412 26.34 -4.56 -29.18
CA GLU A 412 27.55 -3.84 -29.58
C GLU A 412 28.81 -4.59 -29.09
N GLN A 413 28.84 -5.01 -27.83
CA GLN A 413 29.93 -5.83 -27.27
C GLN A 413 30.09 -7.18 -27.97
N GLU A 414 28.98 -7.86 -28.30
CA GLU A 414 29.02 -9.15 -29.00
C GLU A 414 29.49 -9.00 -30.46
N ASN A 415 29.17 -7.87 -31.12
CA ASN A 415 29.66 -7.57 -32.46
C ASN A 415 31.13 -7.12 -32.48
N GLU A 416 31.60 -6.40 -31.45
CA GLU A 416 33.03 -6.08 -31.29
C GLU A 416 33.90 -7.32 -31.03
N LEU A 417 33.33 -8.38 -30.46
CA LEU A 417 34.01 -9.67 -30.28
C LEU A 417 34.06 -10.55 -31.55
N GLN A 418 33.31 -10.18 -32.60
CA GLN A 418 33.29 -10.87 -33.90
C GLN A 418 34.20 -10.24 -34.96
N ILE A 419 34.86 -9.11 -34.63
CA ILE A 419 35.88 -8.43 -35.45
C ILE A 419 37.25 -8.70 -34.83
#